data_AF-A0A098E8S0-F1
#
_entry.id   AF-A0A098E8S0-F1
#
_cell.length_a   1.000
_cell.length_b   1.000
_cell.length_c   1.000
_cell.angle_alpha   90.00
_cell.angle_beta   90.00
_cell.angle_gamma   90.00
#
_symmetry.space_group_name_H-M   'P 1'
#
loop_
_entity.id
_entity.type
_entity.pdbx_description
1 polymer ?
#
loop_
_entity_poly.entity_id
_entity_poly.type
_entity_poly.pdbx_seq_one_letter_code
_entity_poly.pdbx_strand_id
1 'polypeptide(L)'
;MELILYLSIYLTSAQIYGLFFLLGTFTVAALSDLKRLSAQREFFEVWLGFILIMFVYDVYIYYNGNPDVSLNTYMLILKWILIFVFAVLSYGKVGKLFSLARADVAAVSATAALLNPFYIVVYYIVLWLTDKVIAPLLFRICGWKNAYPFLPVVLAATIIVLLTGMSGIFETFKFL
;
A
#
# COMPACT_ATOMS: atom_id res chain seq x y z
N MET A 1 7.25 0.86 -26.26
CA MET A 1 7.74 -0.42 -25.71
C MET A 1 7.99 -0.33 -24.20
N GLU A 2 8.54 0.78 -23.68
CA GLU A 2 8.77 0.98 -22.23
C GLU A 2 7.49 1.09 -21.38
N LEU A 3 6.44 1.76 -21.86
CA LEU A 3 5.15 1.89 -21.17
C LEU A 3 4.48 0.54 -20.86
N ILE A 4 4.67 -0.47 -21.72
CA ILE A 4 4.13 -1.82 -21.53
C ILE A 4 4.88 -2.55 -20.41
N LEU A 5 6.16 -2.24 -20.21
CA LEU A 5 6.98 -2.78 -19.12
C LEU A 5 6.55 -2.17 -17.77
N TYR A 6 6.16 -0.89 -17.74
CA TYR A 6 5.55 -0.25 -16.56
C TYR A 6 4.13 -0.76 -16.24
N LEU A 7 3.41 -1.29 -17.24
CA LEU A 7 2.12 -1.97 -17.08
C LEU A 7 2.26 -3.44 -16.68
N SER A 8 3.47 -4.01 -16.77
CA SER A 8 3.71 -5.40 -16.38
C SER A 8 3.66 -5.53 -14.87
N ILE A 9 2.78 -6.41 -14.40
CA ILE A 9 2.58 -6.69 -12.98
C ILE A 9 3.68 -7.63 -12.50
N TYR A 10 4.94 -7.20 -12.55
CA TYR A 10 6.04 -7.96 -12.00
C TYR A 10 6.56 -7.28 -10.74
N LEU A 11 6.33 -7.92 -9.59
CA LEU A 11 6.94 -7.51 -8.34
C LEU A 11 8.38 -8.07 -8.30
N THR A 12 9.33 -7.19 -8.07
CA THR A 12 10.71 -7.59 -7.78
C THR A 12 10.77 -8.40 -6.48
N SER A 13 11.80 -9.23 -6.31
CA SER A 13 11.98 -10.01 -5.08
C SER A 13 11.99 -9.13 -3.83
N ALA A 14 12.61 -7.95 -3.89
CA ALA A 14 12.62 -6.98 -2.79
C ALA A 14 11.20 -6.50 -2.42
N GLN A 15 10.35 -6.24 -3.42
CA GLN A 15 8.96 -5.85 -3.21
C GLN A 15 8.15 -6.99 -2.58
N ILE A 16 8.34 -8.23 -3.04
CA ILE A 16 7.67 -9.41 -2.48
C ILE A 16 8.06 -9.59 -1.01
N TYR A 17 9.36 -9.56 -0.68
CA TYR A 17 9.81 -9.66 0.71
C TYR A 17 9.29 -8.51 1.58
N GLY A 18 9.28 -7.28 1.06
CA GLY A 18 8.71 -6.13 1.74
C GLY A 18 7.21 -6.30 2.02
N LEU A 19 6.44 -6.81 1.05
CA LEU A 19 5.01 -7.08 1.23
C LEU A 19 4.77 -8.20 2.25
N PHE A 20 5.58 -9.27 2.25
CA PHE A 20 5.50 -10.31 3.29
C PHE A 20 5.83 -9.78 4.68
N PHE A 21 6.85 -8.94 4.81
CA PHE A 21 7.16 -8.26 6.06
C PHE A 21 5.97 -7.42 6.55
N LEU A 22 5.40 -6.59 5.67
CA LEU A 22 4.22 -5.78 6.00
C LEU A 22 3.01 -6.65 6.35
N LEU A 23 2.74 -7.74 5.63
CA LEU A 23 1.66 -8.68 5.94
C LEU A 23 1.78 -9.25 7.35
N GLY A 24 2.99 -9.58 7.81
CA GLY A 24 3.22 -9.99 9.20
C GLY A 24 2.74 -8.93 10.19
N THR A 25 3.17 -7.67 9.99
CA THR A 25 2.78 -6.56 10.87
C THR A 25 1.28 -6.24 10.79
N PHE A 26 0.69 -6.28 9.59
CA PHE A 26 -0.73 -6.03 9.37
C PHE A 26 -1.59 -7.14 9.96
N THR A 27 -1.13 -8.38 9.96
CA THR A 27 -1.89 -9.49 10.56
C THR A 27 -2.05 -9.29 12.05
N VAL A 28 -0.95 -8.97 12.74
CA VAL A 28 -0.97 -8.69 14.18
C VAL A 28 -1.78 -7.42 14.46
N ALA A 29 -1.57 -6.37 13.68
CA ALA A 29 -2.27 -5.10 13.87
C ALA A 29 -3.78 -5.22 13.56
N ALA A 30 -4.20 -5.94 12.53
CA ALA A 30 -5.60 -6.20 12.21
C ALA A 30 -6.29 -7.04 13.29
N LEU A 31 -5.62 -8.06 13.83
CA LEU A 31 -6.14 -8.84 14.95
C LEU A 31 -6.25 -7.98 16.22
N SER A 32 -5.27 -7.10 16.44
CA SER A 32 -5.27 -6.12 17.53
C SER A 32 -6.45 -5.15 17.41
N ASP A 33 -6.70 -4.64 16.20
CA ASP A 33 -7.79 -3.71 15.88
C ASP A 33 -9.17 -4.37 16.11
N LEU A 34 -9.34 -5.61 15.62
CA LEU A 34 -10.55 -6.40 15.87
C LEU A 34 -10.81 -6.68 17.35
N LYS A 35 -9.74 -6.91 18.13
CA LYS A 35 -9.80 -7.14 19.58
C LYS A 35 -9.74 -5.86 20.42
N ARG A 36 -9.61 -4.69 19.78
CA ARG A 36 -9.51 -3.36 20.41
C ARG A 36 -8.33 -3.24 21.40
N LEU A 37 -7.18 -3.75 20.99
CA LEU A 37 -5.93 -3.66 21.74
C LEU A 37 -5.07 -2.48 21.23
N SER A 38 -4.11 -2.02 22.03
CA SER A 38 -3.29 -0.83 21.73
C SER A 38 -2.09 -1.09 20.81
N ALA A 39 -1.89 -2.33 20.33
CA ALA A 39 -0.67 -2.70 19.59
C ALA A 39 -0.52 -1.98 18.24
N GLN A 40 -1.62 -1.45 17.69
CA GLN A 40 -1.58 -0.64 16.47
C GLN A 40 -0.64 0.58 16.59
N ARG A 41 -0.52 1.17 17.79
CA ARG A 41 0.37 2.32 18.01
C ARG A 41 1.85 1.95 17.92
N GLU A 42 2.19 0.72 18.29
CA GLU A 42 3.58 0.23 18.25
C GLU A 42 4.03 -0.02 16.80
N PHE A 43 3.12 -0.49 15.93
CA PHE A 43 3.42 -0.68 14.52
C PHE A 43 3.45 0.60 13.69
N PHE A 44 2.86 1.69 14.17
CA PHE A 44 2.90 2.98 13.48
C PHE A 44 4.35 3.44 13.21
N GLU A 45 5.22 3.34 14.22
CA GLU A 45 6.63 3.71 14.09
C GLU A 45 7.37 2.79 13.11
N VAL A 46 7.04 1.49 13.12
CA VAL A 46 7.58 0.52 12.17
C VAL A 46 7.21 0.88 10.74
N TRP A 47 5.94 1.26 10.49
CA TRP A 47 5.49 1.64 9.15
C TRP A 47 6.12 2.96 8.69
N LEU A 48 6.28 3.95 9.57
CA LEU A 48 7.01 5.18 9.23
C LEU A 48 8.47 4.91 8.90
N GLY A 49 9.15 4.09 9.72
CA GLY A 49 10.52 3.66 9.46
C GLY A 49 10.62 2.92 8.13
N PHE A 50 9.67 2.04 7.83
CA PHE A 50 9.59 1.32 6.57
C PHE A 50 9.46 2.27 5.37
N ILE A 51 8.54 3.24 5.43
CA ILE A 51 8.37 4.26 4.37
C ILE A 51 9.68 5.02 4.14
N LEU A 52 10.36 5.42 5.22
CA LEU A 52 11.63 6.15 5.13
C LEU A 52 12.74 5.30 4.50
N ILE A 53 12.87 4.03 4.92
CA ILE A 53 13.84 3.10 4.35
C ILE A 53 13.56 2.89 2.86
N MET A 54 12.30 2.72 2.47
CA MET A 54 11.91 2.57 1.06
C MET A 54 12.19 3.83 0.24
N PHE A 55 12.01 5.02 0.81
CA PHE A 55 12.40 6.27 0.18
C PHE A 55 13.91 6.32 -0.09
N VAL A 56 14.73 6.02 0.93
CA VAL A 56 16.19 5.98 0.78
C VAL A 56 16.62 4.90 -0.22
N TYR A 57 15.97 3.73 -0.19
CA TYR A 57 16.22 2.65 -1.13
C TYR A 57 15.93 3.06 -2.58
N ASP A 58 14.78 3.68 -2.85
CA ASP A 58 14.43 4.15 -4.19
C ASP A 58 15.43 5.19 -4.70
N VAL A 59 15.85 6.12 -3.83
CA VAL A 59 16.86 7.13 -4.16
C VAL A 59 18.22 6.48 -4.44
N TYR A 60 18.64 5.49 -3.64
CA TYR A 60 19.90 4.77 -3.83
C TYR A 60 19.92 3.99 -5.16
N ILE A 61 18.83 3.30 -5.49
CA ILE A 61 18.69 2.57 -6.77
C ILE A 61 18.72 3.55 -7.94
N TYR A 62 18.03 4.69 -7.81
CA TYR A 62 18.03 5.74 -8.83
C TYR A 62 19.45 6.26 -9.13
N TYR A 63 20.28 6.49 -8.11
CA TYR A 63 21.65 6.99 -8.30
C TYR A 63 22.62 5.96 -8.90
N ASN A 64 22.47 4.67 -8.59
CA ASN A 64 23.38 3.62 -9.07
C ASN A 64 23.00 3.05 -10.46
N GLY A 65 21.80 3.32 -10.96
CA GLY A 65 21.21 2.63 -12.11
C GLY A 65 21.60 3.11 -13.51
N ASN A 66 22.56 4.04 -13.68
CA ASN A 66 22.85 4.74 -14.94
C ASN A 66 21.58 5.36 -15.57
N PRO A 67 21.17 6.55 -15.11
CA PRO A 67 19.86 7.10 -15.46
C PRO A 67 19.86 7.69 -16.88
N ASP A 68 18.91 7.26 -17.72
CA ASP A 68 18.26 8.22 -18.60
C ASP A 68 17.58 9.25 -17.69
N VAL A 69 18.28 10.38 -17.51
CA VAL A 69 18.12 11.34 -16.40
C VAL A 69 16.71 11.93 -16.32
N SER A 70 15.95 11.95 -17.41
CA SER A 70 14.62 12.57 -17.44
C SER A 70 13.52 11.62 -16.93
N LEU A 71 13.30 10.48 -17.58
CA LEU A 71 12.13 9.63 -17.33
C LEU A 71 12.13 9.02 -15.92
N ASN A 72 13.27 8.51 -15.45
CA ASN A 72 13.38 7.87 -14.14
C ASN A 72 13.19 8.86 -12.99
N THR A 73 13.64 10.11 -13.17
CA THR A 73 13.41 11.19 -12.18
C THR A 73 11.94 11.51 -12.04
N TYR A 74 11.22 11.68 -13.16
CA TYR A 74 9.79 11.96 -13.13
C TYR A 74 9.00 10.83 -12.49
N MET A 75 9.37 9.56 -12.73
CA MET A 75 8.70 8.41 -12.11
C MET A 75 8.92 8.34 -10.60
N LEU A 76 10.15 8.61 -10.13
CA LEU A 76 10.46 8.67 -8.69
C LEU A 76 9.65 9.79 -8.01
N ILE A 77 9.69 10.99 -8.58
CA ILE A 77 8.94 12.15 -8.05
C ILE A 77 7.44 11.85 -8.04
N LEU A 78 6.90 11.32 -9.14
CA LEU A 78 5.49 10.98 -9.28
C LEU A 78 5.05 9.97 -8.23
N LYS A 79 5.86 8.92 -7.96
CA LYS A 79 5.59 7.92 -6.92
C LYS A 79 5.36 8.59 -5.57
N TRP A 80 6.33 9.39 -5.13
CA TRP A 80 6.31 9.98 -3.79
C TRP A 80 5.29 11.10 -3.66
N ILE A 81 5.04 11.87 -4.72
CA ILE A 81 3.92 12.83 -4.77
C ILE A 81 2.58 12.08 -4.67
N LEU A 82 2.38 10.98 -5.40
CA LEU A 82 1.15 10.20 -5.33
C LEU A 82 0.92 9.65 -3.91
N ILE A 83 1.95 9.07 -3.29
CA ILE A 83 1.87 8.58 -1.90
C ILE A 83 1.46 9.73 -0.97
N PHE A 84 2.13 10.89 -1.09
CA PHE A 84 1.85 12.05 -0.23
C PHE A 84 0.42 12.58 -0.43
N VAL A 85 -0.01 12.77 -1.69
CA VAL A 85 -1.35 13.26 -2.03
C VAL A 85 -2.41 12.30 -1.51
N PHE A 86 -2.26 11.00 -1.77
CA PHE A 86 -3.23 10.03 -1.28
C PHE A 86 -3.22 9.89 0.25
N ALA A 87 -2.06 9.99 0.90
CA ALA A 87 -1.97 9.99 2.36
C ALA A 87 -2.72 11.19 2.97
N VAL A 88 -2.56 12.39 2.40
CA VAL A 88 -3.28 13.59 2.83
C VAL A 88 -4.79 13.47 2.57
N LEU A 89 -5.20 12.98 1.39
CA LEU A 89 -6.62 12.81 1.04
C LEU A 89 -7.33 11.72 1.86
N SER A 90 -6.58 10.73 2.35
CA SER A 90 -7.09 9.63 3.18
C SER A 90 -7.07 9.95 4.67
N TYR A 91 -6.44 11.05 5.08
CA TYR A 91 -6.35 11.43 6.48
C TYR A 91 -7.67 11.99 6.98
N GLY A 92 -8.13 11.53 8.15
CA GLY A 92 -9.44 11.87 8.73
C GLY A 92 -9.74 13.36 8.94
N LYS A 93 -8.73 14.25 8.94
CA LYS A 93 -8.97 15.70 8.98
C LYS A 93 -9.38 16.31 7.63
N VAL A 94 -9.02 15.67 6.51
CA VAL A 94 -9.31 16.13 5.14
C VAL A 94 -10.39 15.28 4.51
N GLY A 95 -10.37 13.95 4.74
CA GLY A 95 -11.50 13.05 4.60
C GLY A 95 -12.13 12.95 3.22
N LYS A 96 -11.40 13.21 2.13
CA LYS A 96 -11.97 13.21 0.77
C LYS A 96 -12.04 11.83 0.13
N LEU A 97 -11.10 10.94 0.44
CA LEU A 97 -11.09 9.55 -0.05
C LEU A 97 -11.49 8.57 1.03
N PHE A 98 -10.83 8.67 2.18
CA PHE A 98 -11.10 7.89 3.37
C PHE A 98 -10.97 8.80 4.59
N SER A 99 -11.66 8.47 5.68
CA SER A 99 -11.55 9.20 6.95
C SER A 99 -10.70 8.40 7.95
N LEU A 100 -9.43 8.15 7.61
CA LEU A 100 -8.57 7.22 8.33
C LEU A 100 -7.83 7.84 9.52
N ALA A 101 -7.50 7.01 10.51
CA ALA A 101 -6.57 7.36 11.56
C ALA A 101 -5.13 7.43 11.02
N ARG A 102 -4.24 8.12 11.76
CA ARG A 102 -2.83 8.30 11.35
C ARG A 102 -2.12 6.96 11.13
N ALA A 103 -2.40 5.98 11.97
CA ALA A 103 -1.81 4.66 11.89
C ALA A 103 -2.19 3.95 10.58
N ASP A 104 -3.45 4.00 10.20
CA ASP A 104 -3.95 3.37 8.97
C ASP A 104 -3.40 4.07 7.73
N VAL A 105 -3.29 5.40 7.74
CA VAL A 105 -2.63 6.15 6.65
C VAL A 105 -1.18 5.71 6.50
N ALA A 106 -0.45 5.49 7.59
CA ALA A 106 0.92 4.99 7.53
C ALA A 106 0.99 3.55 7.01
N ALA A 107 0.07 2.66 7.41
CA ALA A 107 0.00 1.30 6.88
C ALA A 107 -0.22 1.28 5.36
N VAL A 108 -1.21 2.04 4.88
CA VAL A 108 -1.50 2.17 3.44
C VAL A 108 -0.31 2.78 2.68
N SER A 109 0.32 3.80 3.27
CA SER A 109 1.50 4.46 2.67
C SER A 109 2.72 3.53 2.63
N ALA A 110 2.90 2.67 3.63
CA ALA A 110 3.99 1.68 3.66
C ALA A 110 3.83 0.64 2.55
N THR A 111 2.61 0.14 2.33
CA THR A 111 2.32 -0.73 1.18
C THR A 111 2.56 0.01 -0.12
N ALA A 112 2.06 1.24 -0.26
CA ALA A 112 2.22 2.06 -1.45
C ALA A 112 3.70 2.37 -1.77
N ALA A 113 4.57 2.48 -0.75
CA ALA A 113 6.00 2.68 -0.91
C ALA A 113 6.70 1.52 -1.63
N LEU A 114 6.14 0.31 -1.61
CA LEU A 114 6.66 -0.83 -2.38
C LEU A 114 6.17 -0.85 -3.83
N LEU A 115 5.11 -0.10 -4.15
CA LEU A 115 4.44 -0.18 -5.45
C LEU A 115 4.97 0.88 -6.42
N ASN A 116 4.92 0.58 -7.72
CA ASN A 116 5.20 1.59 -8.75
C ASN A 116 4.06 2.62 -8.81
N PRO A 117 4.28 3.84 -9.37
CA PRO A 117 3.26 4.90 -9.47
C PRO A 117 1.88 4.43 -9.94
N PHE A 118 1.84 3.58 -10.97
CA PHE A 118 0.58 3.05 -11.50
C PHE A 118 -0.14 2.13 -10.51
N TYR A 119 0.60 1.22 -9.87
CA TYR A 119 0.03 0.30 -8.88
C TYR A 119 -0.39 0.97 -7.60
N ILE A 120 0.14 2.15 -7.26
CA ILE A 120 -0.38 2.94 -6.15
C ILE A 120 -1.85 3.29 -6.44
N VAL A 121 -2.16 3.79 -7.63
CA VAL A 121 -3.54 4.13 -8.01
C VAL A 121 -4.44 2.89 -7.98
N VAL A 122 -3.99 1.78 -8.57
CA VAL A 122 -4.72 0.49 -8.54
C VAL A 122 -4.95 0.02 -7.11
N TYR A 123 -3.93 0.10 -6.25
CA TYR A 123 -4.03 -0.30 -4.85
C TYR A 123 -5.07 0.52 -4.10
N TYR A 124 -5.12 1.84 -4.29
CA TYR A 124 -6.16 2.68 -3.68
C TYR A 124 -7.57 2.32 -4.18
N ILE A 125 -7.72 1.95 -5.46
CA ILE A 125 -9.00 1.45 -5.99
C ILE A 125 -9.37 0.10 -5.35
N VAL A 126 -8.43 -0.84 -5.25
CA VAL A 126 -8.64 -2.14 -4.60
C VAL A 126 -8.99 -1.95 -3.13
N LEU A 127 -8.31 -1.06 -2.43
CA LEU A 127 -8.56 -0.71 -1.05
C LEU A 127 -9.96 -0.14 -0.86
N TRP A 128 -10.41 0.74 -1.77
CA TRP A 128 -11.77 1.29 -1.76
C TRP A 128 -12.84 0.22 -2.01
N LEU A 129 -12.61 -0.68 -2.96
CA LEU A 129 -13.52 -1.80 -3.23
C LEU A 129 -13.59 -2.75 -2.04
N THR A 130 -12.43 -3.05 -1.46
CA THR A 130 -12.31 -3.96 -0.31
C THR A 130 -12.98 -3.36 0.93
N ASP A 131 -12.83 -2.05 1.16
CA ASP A 131 -13.53 -1.32 2.22
C ASP A 131 -15.03 -1.49 2.08
N LYS A 132 -15.60 -1.26 0.88
CA LYS A 132 -17.05 -1.43 0.65
C LYS A 132 -17.55 -2.85 0.88
N VAL A 133 -16.76 -3.86 0.55
CA VAL A 133 -17.14 -5.27 0.70
C VAL A 133 -17.01 -5.73 2.16
N ILE A 134 -15.93 -5.32 2.83
CA ILE A 134 -15.60 -5.79 4.19
C ILE A 134 -16.27 -4.93 5.27
N ALA A 135 -16.51 -3.64 5.03
CA ALA A 135 -17.20 -2.74 5.94
C ALA A 135 -18.50 -3.31 6.53
N PRO A 136 -19.48 -3.79 5.75
CA PRO A 136 -20.72 -4.33 6.33
C PRO A 136 -20.47 -5.53 7.25
N LEU A 137 -19.46 -6.35 6.95
CA LEU A 137 -19.07 -7.48 7.80
C LEU A 137 -18.42 -6.99 9.10
N LEU A 138 -17.49 -6.03 9.01
CA LEU A 138 -16.82 -5.45 10.18
C LEU A 138 -17.79 -4.70 11.09
N PHE A 139 -18.74 -3.96 10.53
CA PHE A 139 -19.78 -3.27 11.30
C PHE A 139 -20.67 -4.26 12.07
N ARG A 140 -20.94 -5.43 11.49
CA ARG A 140 -21.73 -6.48 12.16
C ARG A 140 -20.97 -7.13 13.33
N ILE A 141 -19.65 -7.27 13.21
CA ILE A 141 -18.81 -7.95 14.22
C ILE A 141 -18.37 -6.97 15.32
N CYS A 142 -17.97 -5.75 14.96
CA CYS A 142 -17.39 -4.79 15.91
C CYS A 142 -18.39 -3.78 16.46
N GLY A 143 -19.60 -3.67 15.89
CA GLY A 143 -20.68 -2.81 16.37
C GLY A 143 -20.48 -1.31 16.10
N TRP A 144 -21.59 -0.57 16.07
CA TRP A 144 -21.67 0.84 15.65
C TRP A 144 -21.00 1.89 16.55
N LYS A 145 -20.54 1.52 17.76
CA LYS A 145 -20.28 2.51 18.82
C LYS A 145 -18.84 3.02 18.93
N ASN A 146 -17.86 2.44 18.23
CA ASN A 146 -16.47 2.87 18.30
C ASN A 146 -15.76 2.76 16.95
N ALA A 147 -14.64 3.49 16.83
CA ALA A 147 -13.83 3.68 15.63
C ALA A 147 -13.78 2.44 14.71
N TYR A 148 -13.99 2.67 13.41
CA TYR A 148 -14.02 1.64 12.39
C TYR A 148 -12.64 0.96 12.26
N PRO A 149 -12.53 -0.38 12.42
CA PRO A 149 -11.26 -1.08 12.33
C PRO A 149 -10.85 -1.23 10.87
N PHE A 150 -9.97 -0.34 10.39
CA PHE A 150 -9.58 -0.27 8.98
C PHE A 150 -8.46 -1.25 8.59
N LEU A 151 -7.66 -1.72 9.56
CA LEU A 151 -6.51 -2.58 9.25
C LEU A 151 -6.84 -3.93 8.60
N PRO A 152 -7.95 -4.62 8.93
CA PRO A 152 -8.36 -5.81 8.19
C PRO A 152 -8.57 -5.55 6.69
N VAL A 153 -9.04 -4.34 6.33
CA VAL A 153 -9.20 -3.92 4.93
C VAL A 153 -7.84 -3.76 4.25
N VAL A 154 -6.90 -3.09 4.92
CA VAL A 154 -5.51 -2.92 4.43
C VAL A 154 -4.86 -4.28 4.20
N LEU A 155 -5.02 -5.20 5.15
CA LEU A 155 -4.50 -6.57 5.04
C LEU A 155 -5.07 -7.30 3.83
N ALA A 156 -6.40 -7.31 3.67
CA ALA A 156 -7.04 -7.98 2.54
C ALA A 156 -6.61 -7.37 1.20
N ALA A 157 -6.58 -6.04 1.08
CA ALA A 157 -6.11 -5.36 -0.12
C ALA A 157 -4.64 -5.68 -0.45
N THR A 158 -3.79 -5.76 0.58
CA THR A 158 -2.37 -6.12 0.42
C THR A 158 -2.21 -7.57 -0.07
N ILE A 159 -3.01 -8.50 0.45
CA ILE A 159 -3.05 -9.89 -0.04
C ILE A 159 -3.48 -9.93 -1.50
N ILE A 160 -4.53 -9.20 -1.90
CA ILE A 160 -4.99 -9.15 -3.29
C ILE A 160 -3.88 -8.65 -4.21
N VAL A 161 -3.19 -7.57 -3.83
CA VAL A 161 -2.08 -7.02 -4.63
C VAL A 161 -0.91 -8.00 -4.70
N LEU A 162 -0.55 -8.64 -3.58
CA LEU A 162 0.52 -9.63 -3.55
C LEU A 162 0.20 -10.82 -4.46
N LEU A 163 -1.00 -11.40 -4.34
CA LEU A 163 -1.44 -12.52 -5.17
C LEU A 163 -1.48 -12.14 -6.66
N THR A 164 -1.99 -10.93 -6.96
CA THR A 164 -2.00 -10.42 -8.34
C THR A 164 -0.58 -10.28 -8.88
N GLY A 165 0.33 -9.71 -8.09
CA GLY A 165 1.74 -9.54 -8.47
C GLY A 165 2.56 -10.83 -8.55
N MET A 166 2.20 -11.85 -7.77
CA MET A 166 2.82 -13.19 -7.85
C MET A 166 2.25 -14.04 -8.98
N SER A 167 0.96 -13.87 -9.31
CA SER A 167 0.27 -14.70 -10.30
C SER A 167 0.75 -14.49 -11.74
N GLY A 168 1.40 -13.38 -12.04
CA GLY A 168 1.83 -13.06 -13.40
C GLY A 168 0.68 -13.02 -14.42
N ILE A 169 -0.59 -12.84 -14.01
CA ILE A 169 -1.79 -12.98 -14.86
C ILE A 169 -1.74 -12.13 -16.16
N PHE A 170 -0.92 -11.08 -16.22
CA PHE A 170 -0.72 -10.28 -17.43
C PHE A 170 0.41 -10.76 -18.36
N GLU A 171 1.12 -11.85 -18.03
CA GLU A 171 2.04 -12.53 -18.97
C GLU A 171 1.27 -13.17 -20.13
N THR A 172 0.01 -13.54 -19.94
CA THR A 172 -0.80 -14.20 -20.98
C THR A 172 -1.12 -13.26 -22.15
N PHE A 173 -0.97 -11.94 -22.00
CA PHE A 173 -1.10 -10.97 -23.09
C PHE A 173 0.21 -10.68 -23.85
N LYS A 174 1.34 -11.27 -23.46
CA LYS A 174 2.60 -11.21 -24.23
C LYS A 174 2.68 -12.25 -25.34
N PHE A 175 1.73 -13.18 -25.40
CA PHE A 175 1.69 -14.30 -26.37
C PHE A 175 0.45 -14.29 -27.28
N LEU A 176 -0.26 -13.15 -27.36
CA LEU A 176 -1.37 -12.89 -28.28
C LEU A 176 -1.06 -11.62 -29.09
#